data_AF-A0A284R2R9-F1
#
_entry.id   AF-A0A284R2R9-F1
#
_cell.length_a   1.000
_cell.length_b   1.000
_cell.length_c   1.000
_cell.angle_alpha   90.00
_cell.angle_beta   90.00
_cell.angle_gamma   90.00
#
_symmetry.space_group_name_H-M   'P 1'
#
loop_
_entity.id
_entity.type
_entity.pdbx_description
1 polymer ?
#
loop_
_entity_poly.entity_id
_entity_poly.type
_entity_poly.pdbx_seq_one_letter_code
_entity_poly.pdbx_strand_id
1 'polypeptide(L)'
;MVQGPRWKQAIETALAVDDKSVVTQLASIDPTTPIPHVRCLIFRGFITPSTNTELPLLLFTTDSRTPKTSQIISNPHVQLAWWIEGAKEQYRVTGLATIIPVPTNGLHKHFLHYTQAGKDNNGAMTMLRKEGFDWEVKRQEVYRGMSPYMKASWCRPIPGSPLVGGEEEAKKWPVKLEEPNADGEWSSEENKRLWETALSHFALVVIDPTDVDYVELGPLPNRRTRFWRNEKGSWSEEALVP
;
A
#
# COMPACT_ATOMS: atom_id res chain seq x y z
N MET A 1 13.94 -19.44 -8.96
CA MET A 1 13.06 -18.31 -8.58
C MET A 1 12.00 -18.21 -9.65
N VAL A 2 10.72 -18.31 -9.29
CA VAL A 2 9.66 -18.15 -10.28
C VAL A 2 9.59 -16.66 -10.59
N GLN A 3 10.02 -16.28 -11.80
CA GLN A 3 10.10 -14.89 -12.25
C GLN A 3 8.67 -14.33 -12.37
N GLY A 4 8.44 -13.15 -11.78
CA GLY A 4 7.26 -12.34 -12.07
C GLY A 4 7.50 -11.45 -13.30
N PRO A 5 6.61 -10.49 -13.57
CA PRO A 5 6.72 -9.66 -14.77
C PRO A 5 7.98 -8.79 -14.73
N ARG A 6 8.54 -8.46 -15.90
CA ARG A 6 9.84 -7.76 -15.99
C ARG A 6 9.85 -6.41 -15.26
N TRP A 7 8.74 -5.67 -15.23
CA TRP A 7 8.66 -4.41 -14.48
C TRP A 7 8.83 -4.61 -12.96
N LYS A 8 8.37 -5.74 -12.40
CA LYS A 8 8.57 -6.07 -10.98
C LYS A 8 10.05 -6.33 -10.71
N GLN A 9 10.67 -7.12 -11.60
CA GLN A 9 12.10 -7.43 -11.50
C GLN A 9 12.96 -6.17 -11.60
N ALA A 10 12.57 -5.21 -12.46
CA ALA A 10 13.22 -3.91 -12.57
C ALA A 10 13.15 -3.14 -11.24
N ILE A 11 11.96 -3.01 -10.63
CA ILE A 11 11.79 -2.38 -9.32
C ILE A 11 12.65 -3.08 -8.24
N GLU A 12 12.63 -4.42 -8.19
CA GLU A 12 13.43 -5.18 -7.23
C GLU A 12 14.94 -4.96 -7.43
N THR A 13 15.39 -4.89 -8.68
CA THR A 13 16.79 -4.59 -9.02
C THR A 13 17.17 -3.17 -8.60
N ALA A 14 16.30 -2.20 -8.87
CA ALA A 14 16.51 -0.80 -8.50
C ALA A 14 16.60 -0.62 -6.97
N LEU A 15 15.71 -1.29 -6.22
CA LEU A 15 15.74 -1.29 -4.76
C LEU A 15 16.92 -2.04 -4.17
N ALA A 16 17.49 -3.02 -4.87
CA ALA A 16 18.74 -3.64 -4.44
C ALA A 16 19.94 -2.67 -4.54
N VAL A 17 19.85 -1.65 -5.42
CA VAL A 17 20.85 -0.57 -5.53
C VAL A 17 20.63 0.51 -4.46
N ASP A 18 19.36 0.84 -4.17
CA ASP A 18 18.99 1.83 -3.16
C ASP A 18 17.75 1.39 -2.36
N ASP A 19 18.00 0.64 -1.29
CA ASP A 19 16.97 0.01 -0.45
C ASP A 19 16.16 1.00 0.39
N LYS A 20 16.60 2.26 0.47
CA LYS A 20 15.92 3.34 1.20
C LYS A 20 14.92 4.10 0.33
N SER A 21 14.99 3.95 -0.98
CA SER A 21 14.09 4.59 -1.95
C SER A 21 12.71 3.91 -2.00
N VAL A 22 12.06 3.73 -0.85
CA VAL A 22 10.74 3.10 -0.69
C VAL A 22 9.58 4.10 -0.62
N VAL A 23 9.88 5.40 -0.73
CA VAL A 23 8.88 6.47 -0.75
C VAL A 23 8.34 6.64 -2.16
N THR A 24 7.02 6.51 -2.29
CA THR A 24 6.29 6.63 -3.57
C THR A 24 5.27 7.76 -3.47
N GLN A 25 4.84 8.34 -4.59
CA GLN A 25 3.76 9.33 -4.63
C GLN A 25 2.50 8.69 -5.19
N LEU A 26 1.43 8.63 -4.40
CA LEU A 26 0.14 8.09 -4.83
C LEU A 26 -0.81 9.22 -5.23
N ALA A 27 -1.21 9.23 -6.50
CA ALA A 27 -2.32 10.02 -7.00
C ALA A 27 -3.65 9.28 -6.85
N SER A 28 -4.67 9.96 -6.33
CA SER A 28 -6.07 9.52 -6.29
C SER A 28 -6.98 10.69 -6.66
N ILE A 29 -8.28 10.45 -6.82
CA ILE A 29 -9.26 11.47 -7.18
C ILE A 29 -10.19 11.74 -6.00
N ASP A 30 -10.63 12.99 -5.86
CA ASP A 30 -11.65 13.37 -4.88
C ASP A 30 -12.94 12.52 -5.05
N PRO A 31 -13.66 12.19 -3.96
CA PRO A 31 -14.84 11.33 -4.06
C PRO A 31 -16.01 11.93 -4.86
N THR A 32 -16.05 13.27 -4.98
CA THR A 32 -17.21 14.01 -5.49
C THR A 32 -16.88 14.94 -6.66
N THR A 33 -15.60 15.17 -6.93
CA THR A 33 -15.12 16.09 -7.96
C THR A 33 -13.98 15.46 -8.77
N PRO A 34 -13.67 15.94 -9.99
CA PRO A 34 -12.53 15.45 -10.77
C PRO A 34 -11.18 16.01 -10.29
N ILE A 35 -11.07 16.45 -9.04
CA ILE A 35 -9.85 17.06 -8.50
C ILE A 35 -8.88 15.95 -8.06
N PRO A 36 -7.61 15.96 -8.53
CA PRO A 36 -6.61 15.01 -8.09
C PRO A 36 -6.05 15.37 -6.71
N HIS A 37 -5.67 14.34 -5.94
CA HIS A 37 -4.92 14.46 -4.71
C HIS A 37 -3.65 13.60 -4.79
N VAL A 38 -2.55 14.11 -4.25
CA VAL A 38 -1.26 13.41 -4.20
C VAL A 38 -0.69 13.44 -2.79
N ARG A 39 0.00 12.37 -2.41
CA ARG A 39 0.75 12.26 -1.14
C ARG A 39 1.77 11.13 -1.24
N CYS A 40 2.74 11.14 -0.32
CA CYS A 40 3.69 10.05 -0.20
C CYS A 40 3.07 8.81 0.48
N LEU A 41 3.42 7.62 0.01
CA LEU A 41 3.20 6.33 0.67
C LEU A 41 4.49 5.52 0.70
N ILE A 42 4.67 4.72 1.76
CA ILE A 42 5.83 3.86 1.93
C ILE A 42 5.51 2.47 1.38
N PHE A 43 6.24 2.04 0.36
CA PHE A 43 6.19 0.68 -0.17
C PHE A 43 6.62 -0.33 0.91
N ARG A 44 5.84 -1.41 1.06
CA ARG A 44 6.02 -2.45 2.10
C ARG A 44 6.29 -3.83 1.51
N GLY A 45 6.52 -3.93 0.21
CA GLY A 45 6.82 -5.18 -0.48
C GLY A 45 5.74 -5.59 -1.48
N PHE A 46 6.03 -6.70 -2.17
CA PHE A 46 5.11 -7.34 -3.09
C PHE A 46 4.33 -8.46 -2.39
N ILE A 47 3.08 -8.65 -2.77
CA ILE A 47 2.30 -9.86 -2.48
C ILE A 47 1.98 -10.51 -3.82
N THR A 48 2.42 -11.75 -4.03
CA THR A 48 2.25 -12.44 -5.32
C THR A 48 1.54 -13.77 -5.06
N PRO A 49 0.42 -14.08 -5.74
CA PRO A 49 -0.18 -15.41 -5.68
C PRO A 49 0.84 -16.47 -6.09
N SER A 50 0.92 -17.56 -5.34
CA SER A 50 1.84 -18.67 -5.64
C SER A 50 1.44 -19.42 -6.92
N THR A 51 0.16 -19.38 -7.28
CA THR A 51 -0.40 -20.00 -8.48
C THR A 51 -0.19 -19.19 -9.75
N ASN A 52 0.13 -17.89 -9.65
CA ASN A 52 0.44 -17.03 -10.80
C ASN A 52 1.36 -15.86 -10.43
N THR A 53 2.64 -15.97 -10.81
CA THR A 53 3.64 -14.95 -10.52
C THR A 53 3.55 -13.70 -11.38
N GLU A 54 2.71 -13.71 -12.42
CA GLU A 54 2.45 -12.55 -13.28
C GLU A 54 1.50 -11.53 -12.64
N LEU A 55 0.97 -11.81 -11.44
CA LEU A 55 0.00 -10.97 -10.76
C LEU A 55 0.50 -10.41 -9.41
N PRO A 56 1.69 -9.78 -9.36
CA PRO A 56 2.18 -9.18 -8.13
C PRO A 56 1.38 -7.92 -7.78
N LEU A 57 1.00 -7.82 -6.51
CA LEU A 57 0.37 -6.67 -5.88
C LEU A 57 1.41 -5.84 -5.14
N LEU A 58 1.27 -4.51 -5.15
CA LEU A 58 2.08 -3.62 -4.31
C LEU A 58 1.38 -3.40 -2.96
N LEU A 59 2.12 -3.56 -1.86
CA LEU A 59 1.62 -3.38 -0.50
C LEU A 59 2.09 -2.04 0.08
N PHE A 60 1.16 -1.31 0.69
CA PHE A 60 1.40 -0.09 1.46
C PHE A 60 0.54 -0.11 2.74
N THR A 61 0.71 0.90 3.60
CA THR A 61 -0.09 1.05 4.83
C THR A 61 -0.66 2.45 4.95
N THR A 62 -1.77 2.58 5.68
CA THR A 62 -2.38 3.87 5.97
C THR A 62 -3.18 3.87 7.27
N ASP A 63 -3.66 5.05 7.66
CA ASP A 63 -4.71 5.21 8.66
C ASP A 63 -6.06 5.23 7.94
N SER A 64 -6.94 4.29 8.31
CA SER A 64 -8.27 4.13 7.73
C SER A 64 -9.13 5.38 7.81
N ARG A 65 -8.84 6.30 8.75
CA ARG A 65 -9.58 7.56 8.96
C ARG A 65 -9.16 8.68 8.00
N THR A 66 -8.10 8.48 7.22
CA THR A 66 -7.58 9.53 6.32
C THR A 66 -8.44 9.72 5.06
N PRO A 67 -8.47 10.93 4.46
CA PRO A 67 -9.27 11.20 3.25
C PRO A 67 -8.96 10.29 2.06
N LYS A 68 -7.71 9.80 1.92
CA LYS A 68 -7.36 8.88 0.82
C LYS A 68 -8.17 7.58 0.86
N THR A 69 -8.62 7.16 2.04
CA THR A 69 -9.46 5.97 2.20
C THR A 69 -10.79 6.13 1.48
N SER A 70 -11.50 7.25 1.71
CA SER A 70 -12.76 7.52 1.01
C SER A 70 -12.52 7.75 -0.49
N GLN A 71 -11.45 8.44 -0.86
CA GLN A 71 -11.05 8.63 -2.26
C GLN A 71 -10.87 7.30 -3.00
N ILE A 72 -10.12 6.35 -2.43
CA ILE A 72 -9.87 5.03 -3.02
C ILE A 72 -11.15 4.18 -3.05
N ILE A 73 -11.97 4.23 -2.00
CA ILE A 73 -13.23 3.48 -1.95
C ILE A 73 -14.22 4.00 -3.01
N SER A 74 -14.28 5.32 -3.23
CA SER A 74 -15.15 5.95 -4.23
C SER A 74 -14.63 5.77 -5.65
N ASN A 75 -13.31 5.84 -5.85
CA ASN A 75 -12.67 5.54 -7.12
C ASN A 75 -11.35 4.76 -6.90
N PRO A 76 -11.33 3.45 -7.20
CA PRO A 76 -10.15 2.63 -6.96
C PRO A 76 -9.02 2.88 -7.97
N HIS A 77 -9.26 3.61 -9.06
CA HIS A 77 -8.21 3.90 -10.05
C HIS A 77 -7.20 4.89 -9.48
N VAL A 78 -5.96 4.45 -9.37
CA VAL A 78 -4.85 5.25 -8.87
C VAL A 78 -3.67 5.20 -9.83
N GLN A 79 -2.80 6.19 -9.72
CA GLN A 79 -1.48 6.14 -10.34
C GLN A 79 -0.42 6.45 -9.28
N LEU A 80 0.62 5.64 -9.25
CA LEU A 80 1.79 5.79 -8.40
C LEU A 80 2.95 6.30 -9.24
N ALA A 81 3.65 7.31 -8.76
CA ALA A 81 4.94 7.73 -9.30
C ALA A 81 6.03 7.34 -8.29
N TRP A 82 7.13 6.79 -8.78
CA TRP A 82 8.22 6.31 -7.95
C TRP A 82 9.55 6.55 -8.64
N TRP A 83 10.35 7.41 -8.04
CA TRP A 83 11.72 7.65 -8.44
C TRP A 83 12.67 6.89 -7.50
N ILE A 84 13.59 6.12 -8.08
CA ILE A 84 14.65 5.42 -7.34
C ILE A 84 15.99 6.07 -7.74
N GLU A 85 16.50 6.94 -6.87
CA GLU A 85 17.66 7.79 -7.15
C GLU A 85 18.91 6.98 -7.48
N GLY A 86 19.22 5.93 -6.69
CA GLY A 86 20.40 5.11 -6.91
C GLY A 86 20.43 4.42 -8.29
N ALA A 87 19.27 4.06 -8.83
CA ALA A 87 19.14 3.43 -10.15
C ALA A 87 18.96 4.46 -11.29
N LYS A 88 18.60 5.71 -10.97
CA LYS A 88 18.19 6.74 -11.94
C LYS A 88 17.01 6.27 -12.80
N GLU A 89 16.04 5.65 -12.15
CA GLU A 89 14.89 5.03 -12.78
C GLU A 89 13.58 5.58 -12.21
N GLN A 90 12.60 5.76 -13.10
CA GLN A 90 11.25 6.16 -12.74
C GLN A 90 10.25 5.08 -13.12
N TYR A 91 9.34 4.80 -12.21
CA TYR A 91 8.23 3.88 -12.40
C TYR A 91 6.92 4.63 -12.17
N ARG A 92 6.05 4.60 -13.18
CA ARG A 92 4.67 5.11 -13.09
C ARG A 92 3.72 3.93 -13.18
N VAL A 93 3.13 3.54 -12.07
CA VAL A 93 2.27 2.35 -11.96
C VAL A 93 0.81 2.79 -11.89
N THR A 94 0.03 2.47 -12.91
CA THR A 94 -1.43 2.60 -12.90
C THR A 94 -2.04 1.30 -12.39
N GLY A 95 -3.07 1.39 -11.55
CA GLY A 95 -3.72 0.19 -11.02
C GLY A 95 -4.98 0.46 -10.23
N LEU A 96 -5.56 -0.63 -9.71
CA LEU A 96 -6.72 -0.59 -8.82
C LEU A 96 -6.26 -0.73 -7.37
N ALA A 97 -6.53 0.30 -6.56
CA ALA A 97 -6.24 0.30 -5.14
C ALA A 97 -7.41 -0.26 -4.32
N THR A 98 -7.08 -0.99 -3.27
CA THR A 98 -8.03 -1.53 -2.29
C THR A 98 -7.55 -1.19 -0.87
N ILE A 99 -8.48 -0.73 -0.03
CA ILE A 99 -8.23 -0.50 1.40
C ILE A 99 -8.67 -1.73 2.19
N ILE A 100 -7.81 -2.22 3.07
CA ILE A 100 -8.09 -3.37 3.93
C ILE A 100 -7.96 -2.94 5.40
N PRO A 101 -9.07 -2.47 6.01
CA PRO A 101 -9.11 -2.13 7.43
C PRO A 101 -9.40 -3.39 8.29
N VAL A 102 -9.37 -3.23 9.61
CA VAL A 102 -9.81 -4.27 10.57
C VAL A 102 -11.23 -4.78 10.23
N PRO A 103 -11.55 -6.08 10.38
CA PRO A 103 -12.85 -6.65 10.00
C PRO A 103 -14.08 -5.98 10.63
N THR A 104 -13.93 -5.44 11.84
CA THR A 104 -15.00 -4.73 12.56
C THR A 104 -15.22 -3.30 12.07
N ASN A 105 -14.34 -2.76 11.22
CA ASN A 105 -14.50 -1.44 10.65
C ASN A 105 -15.61 -1.44 9.59
N GLY A 106 -16.53 -0.47 9.64
CA GLY A 106 -17.64 -0.36 8.68
C GLY A 106 -17.22 -0.24 7.22
N LEU A 107 -15.97 0.16 6.94
CA LEU A 107 -15.41 0.22 5.60
C LEU A 107 -14.95 -1.15 5.07
N HIS A 108 -14.80 -2.17 5.92
CA HIS A 108 -14.35 -3.51 5.53
C HIS A 108 -15.30 -4.17 4.52
N LYS A 109 -16.59 -3.82 4.53
CA LYS A 109 -17.57 -4.26 3.53
C LYS A 109 -17.18 -3.93 2.08
N HIS A 110 -16.46 -2.82 1.86
CA HIS A 110 -16.01 -2.42 0.52
C HIS A 110 -14.91 -3.37 0.01
N PHE A 111 -14.02 -3.80 0.89
CA PHE A 111 -13.03 -4.83 0.59
C PHE A 111 -13.68 -6.19 0.28
N LEU A 112 -14.65 -6.61 1.09
CA LEU A 112 -15.40 -7.84 0.83
C LEU A 112 -16.15 -7.76 -0.50
N HIS A 113 -16.81 -6.65 -0.80
CA HIS A 113 -17.48 -6.46 -2.09
C HIS A 113 -16.49 -6.54 -3.25
N TYR A 114 -15.35 -5.84 -3.18
CA TYR A 114 -14.32 -5.87 -4.23
C TYR A 114 -13.79 -7.29 -4.48
N THR A 115 -13.54 -8.04 -3.42
CA THR A 115 -13.00 -9.41 -3.53
C THR A 115 -14.06 -10.44 -3.92
N GLN A 116 -15.29 -10.35 -3.40
CA GLN A 116 -16.35 -11.35 -3.60
C GLN A 116 -17.19 -11.11 -4.85
N ALA A 117 -17.31 -9.87 -5.34
CA ALA A 117 -18.18 -9.54 -6.48
C ALA A 117 -17.71 -10.08 -7.84
N GLY A 118 -16.66 -10.92 -7.89
CA GLY A 118 -16.35 -11.77 -9.04
C GLY A 118 -16.03 -11.03 -10.34
N LYS A 119 -15.70 -9.74 -10.28
CA LYS A 119 -15.39 -8.95 -11.49
C LYS A 119 -14.08 -9.37 -12.15
N ASP A 120 -13.19 -10.02 -11.41
CA ASP A 120 -11.94 -10.55 -11.94
C ASP A 120 -11.68 -11.97 -11.42
N ASN A 121 -12.24 -12.97 -12.12
CA ASN A 121 -12.07 -14.38 -11.78
C ASN A 121 -10.61 -14.87 -11.85
N ASN A 122 -9.75 -14.11 -12.55
CA ASN A 122 -8.35 -14.41 -12.77
C ASN A 122 -7.40 -13.38 -12.13
N GLY A 123 -7.93 -12.45 -11.33
CA GLY A 123 -7.15 -11.41 -10.67
C GLY A 123 -6.39 -11.93 -9.46
N ALA A 124 -5.34 -11.19 -9.07
CA ALA A 124 -4.47 -11.54 -7.96
C ALA A 124 -5.25 -11.78 -6.65
N MET A 125 -6.23 -10.93 -6.36
CA MET A 125 -7.06 -11.02 -5.15
C MET A 125 -7.90 -12.30 -5.10
N THR A 126 -8.44 -12.72 -6.25
CA THR A 126 -9.20 -13.97 -6.37
C THR A 126 -8.29 -15.19 -6.18
N MET A 127 -7.10 -15.16 -6.75
CA MET A 127 -6.11 -16.24 -6.60
C MET A 127 -5.62 -16.36 -5.16
N LEU A 128 -5.24 -15.25 -4.51
CA LEU A 128 -4.87 -15.22 -3.10
C LEU A 128 -5.97 -15.79 -2.20
N ARG A 129 -7.24 -15.47 -2.47
CA ARG A 129 -8.37 -16.06 -1.73
C ARG A 129 -8.44 -17.58 -1.93
N LYS A 130 -8.28 -18.08 -3.16
CA LYS A 130 -8.28 -19.53 -3.46
C LYS A 130 -7.12 -20.26 -2.77
N GLU A 131 -6.00 -19.56 -2.59
CA GLU A 131 -4.82 -20.03 -1.85
C GLU A 131 -5.01 -19.95 -0.32
N GLY A 132 -6.14 -19.45 0.17
CA GLY A 132 -6.41 -19.30 1.61
C GLY A 132 -5.64 -18.14 2.26
N PHE A 133 -5.21 -17.15 1.47
CA PHE A 133 -4.49 -15.98 1.99
C PHE A 133 -5.38 -15.17 2.93
N ASP A 134 -4.95 -15.04 4.19
CA ASP A 134 -5.65 -14.27 5.22
C ASP A 134 -5.11 -12.84 5.29
N TRP A 135 -5.93 -11.90 4.82
CA TRP A 135 -5.60 -10.49 4.80
C TRP A 135 -5.57 -9.83 6.19
N GLU A 136 -6.32 -10.35 7.17
CA GLU A 136 -6.28 -9.84 8.53
C GLU A 136 -5.01 -10.30 9.23
N VAL A 137 -4.60 -11.56 9.04
CA VAL A 137 -3.30 -12.05 9.51
C VAL A 137 -2.17 -11.22 8.88
N LYS A 138 -2.22 -10.96 7.58
CA LYS A 138 -1.21 -10.10 6.92
C LYS A 138 -1.23 -8.67 7.48
N ARG A 139 -2.41 -8.10 7.74
CA ARG A 139 -2.53 -6.75 8.32
C ARG A 139 -1.89 -6.69 9.71
N GLN A 140 -2.16 -7.67 10.57
CA GLN A 140 -1.56 -7.75 11.90
C GLN A 140 -0.04 -7.98 11.83
N GLU A 141 0.44 -8.84 10.93
CA GLU A 141 1.87 -9.07 10.67
C GLU A 141 2.59 -7.76 10.30
N VAL A 142 2.05 -7.04 9.31
CA VAL A 142 2.63 -5.77 8.85
C VAL A 142 2.58 -4.71 9.95
N TYR A 143 1.49 -4.64 10.73
CA TYR A 143 1.39 -3.74 11.87
C TYR A 143 2.43 -4.06 12.94
N ARG A 144 2.61 -5.34 13.31
CA ARG A 144 3.64 -5.75 14.29
C ARG A 144 5.04 -5.34 13.84
N GLY A 145 5.32 -5.41 12.53
CA GLY A 145 6.58 -4.93 11.95
C GLY A 145 6.79 -3.40 11.96
N MET A 146 5.79 -2.59 12.31
CA MET A 146 5.95 -1.14 12.40
C MET A 146 6.74 -0.72 13.65
N SER A 147 7.47 0.39 13.56
CA SER A 147 8.19 0.91 14.73
C SER A 147 7.21 1.34 15.83
N PRO A 148 7.59 1.26 17.12
CA PRO A 148 6.80 1.76 18.24
C PRO A 148 6.30 3.21 18.08
N TYR A 149 7.11 4.07 17.48
CA TYR A 149 6.77 5.47 17.19
C TYR A 149 5.73 5.61 16.08
N MET A 150 5.86 4.80 15.03
CA MET A 150 4.88 4.75 13.95
C MET A 150 3.55 4.24 14.47
N LYS A 151 3.56 3.18 15.27
CA LYS A 151 2.35 2.62 15.90
C LYS A 151 1.57 3.70 16.68
N ALA A 152 2.29 4.51 17.47
CA ALA A 152 1.67 5.57 18.27
C ALA A 152 0.96 6.64 17.43
N SER A 153 1.36 6.84 16.16
CA SER A 153 0.70 7.80 15.26
C SER A 153 -0.77 7.48 15.03
N TRP A 154 -1.18 6.21 15.05
CA TRP A 154 -2.58 5.79 14.89
C TRP A 154 -3.43 6.03 16.14
N CYS A 155 -2.84 6.33 17.31
CA CYS A 155 -3.61 6.73 18.50
C CYS A 155 -3.97 8.23 18.51
N ARG A 156 -3.34 9.02 17.65
CA ARG A 156 -3.52 10.48 17.62
C ARG A 156 -4.87 10.85 16.99
N PRO A 157 -5.31 12.11 17.14
CA PRO A 157 -6.50 12.61 16.45
C PRO A 157 -6.45 12.37 14.94
N ILE A 158 -7.61 12.44 14.30
CA ILE A 158 -7.77 12.10 12.87
C ILE A 158 -6.77 12.89 12.03
N PRO A 159 -5.89 12.24 11.25
CA PRO A 159 -4.88 12.96 10.48
C PRO A 159 -5.53 13.93 9.46
N GLY A 160 -5.06 15.17 9.46
CA GLY A 160 -5.61 16.24 8.62
C GLY A 160 -6.78 17.01 9.23
N SER A 161 -7.26 16.64 10.42
CA SER A 161 -8.22 17.46 11.18
C SER A 161 -7.53 18.67 11.84
N PRO A 162 -8.28 19.73 12.19
CA PRO A 162 -7.72 20.89 12.89
C PRO A 162 -7.02 20.52 14.21
N LEU A 163 -5.88 21.16 14.48
CA LEU A 163 -5.13 20.99 15.74
C LEU A 163 -5.81 21.76 16.88
N VAL A 164 -6.86 21.18 17.46
CA VAL A 164 -7.56 21.76 18.61
C VAL A 164 -6.62 21.80 19.83
N GLY A 165 -6.43 22.99 20.42
CA GLY A 165 -5.55 23.19 21.57
C GLY A 165 -4.07 23.46 21.23
N GLY A 166 -3.69 23.39 19.94
CA GLY A 166 -2.32 23.70 19.50
C GLY A 166 -1.27 22.66 19.90
N GLU A 167 0.00 23.02 19.73
CA GLU A 167 1.15 22.12 19.96
C GLU A 167 1.29 21.69 21.43
N GLU A 168 0.87 22.52 22.40
CA GLU A 168 0.94 22.17 23.82
C GLU A 168 0.02 21.00 24.18
N GLU A 169 -1.15 20.92 23.54
CA GLU A 169 -2.03 19.76 23.70
C GLU A 169 -1.46 18.52 22.99
N ALA A 170 -0.83 18.72 21.82
CA ALA A 170 -0.23 17.62 21.06
C ALA A 170 0.91 16.91 21.80
N LYS A 171 1.64 17.62 22.68
CA LYS A 171 2.69 17.04 23.54
C LYS A 171 2.17 15.96 24.49
N LYS A 172 0.87 15.93 24.77
CA LYS A 172 0.24 14.90 25.62
C LYS A 172 -0.10 13.62 24.87
N TRP A 173 -0.04 13.63 23.54
CA TRP A 173 -0.40 12.46 22.74
C TRP A 173 0.65 11.35 22.86
N PRO A 174 0.26 10.08 22.63
CA PRO A 174 1.20 8.99 22.57
C PRO A 174 2.31 9.23 21.53
N VAL A 175 3.57 9.17 22.00
CA VAL A 175 4.77 9.27 21.16
C VAL A 175 5.29 7.90 20.77
N LYS A 176 5.14 6.90 21.65
CA LYS A 176 5.60 5.53 21.49
C LYS A 176 4.56 4.58 22.10
N LEU A 177 4.35 3.44 21.47
CA LEU A 177 3.59 2.32 22.04
C LEU A 177 4.52 1.26 22.61
N GLU A 178 4.13 0.66 23.73
CA GLU A 178 4.76 -0.54 24.27
C GLU A 178 4.08 -1.79 23.70
N GLU A 179 4.87 -2.85 23.53
CA GLU A 179 4.42 -4.16 23.06
C GLU A 179 4.23 -5.09 24.26
N PRO A 180 3.42 -6.16 24.15
CA PRO A 180 3.41 -7.16 25.19
C PRO A 180 4.79 -7.83 25.27
N ASN A 181 5.13 -8.36 26.45
CA ASN A 181 6.34 -9.14 26.63
C ASN A 181 6.28 -10.46 25.82
N ALA A 182 7.36 -11.26 25.89
CA ALA A 182 7.45 -12.52 25.15
C ALA A 182 6.32 -13.52 25.49
N ASP A 183 5.75 -13.41 26.70
CA ASP A 183 4.67 -14.26 27.20
C ASP A 183 3.27 -13.70 26.83
N GLY A 184 3.20 -12.57 26.13
CA GLY A 184 1.96 -11.92 25.73
C GLY A 184 1.32 -11.01 26.78
N GLU A 185 2.02 -10.72 27.88
CA GLU A 185 1.54 -9.88 28.97
C GLU A 185 1.83 -8.40 28.72
N TRP A 186 0.88 -7.55 29.11
CA TRP A 186 0.97 -6.11 28.94
C TRP A 186 1.51 -5.44 30.22
N SER A 187 2.38 -4.44 30.05
CA SER A 187 2.91 -3.65 31.16
C SER A 187 1.84 -2.79 31.86
N SER A 188 0.77 -2.44 31.15
CA SER A 188 -0.42 -1.79 31.71
C SER A 188 -1.63 -1.99 30.81
N GLU A 189 -2.84 -1.86 31.37
CA GLU A 189 -4.08 -1.94 30.59
C GLU A 189 -4.19 -0.76 29.59
N GLU A 190 -3.61 0.40 29.91
CA GLU A 190 -3.57 1.54 28.99
C GLU A 190 -2.71 1.24 27.77
N ASN A 191 -1.55 0.59 27.94
CA ASN A 191 -0.70 0.21 26.80
C ASN A 191 -1.41 -0.77 25.86
N LYS A 192 -2.13 -1.74 26.43
CA LYS A 192 -2.97 -2.66 25.67
C LYS A 192 -4.05 -1.92 24.90
N ARG A 193 -4.79 -1.03 25.57
CA ARG A 193 -5.85 -0.21 24.94
C ARG A 193 -5.32 0.67 23.82
N LEU A 194 -4.18 1.33 24.01
CA LEU A 194 -3.57 2.17 22.99
C LEU A 194 -3.11 1.32 21.80
N TRP A 195 -2.54 0.14 22.04
CA TRP A 195 -2.16 -0.78 20.97
C TRP A 195 -3.37 -1.26 20.15
N GLU A 196 -4.44 -1.69 20.81
CA GLU A 196 -5.69 -2.11 20.17
C GLU A 196 -6.32 -0.97 19.37
N THR A 197 -6.30 0.26 19.92
CA THR A 197 -6.75 1.47 19.25
C THR A 197 -5.94 1.73 17.97
N ALA A 198 -4.61 1.74 18.05
CA ALA A 198 -3.75 1.94 16.90
C ALA A 198 -3.96 0.86 15.82
N LEU A 199 -4.04 -0.41 16.23
CA LEU A 199 -4.32 -1.51 15.33
C LEU A 199 -5.71 -1.37 14.68
N SER A 200 -6.72 -0.87 15.37
CA SER A 200 -8.06 -0.67 14.79
C SER A 200 -8.08 0.39 13.66
N HIS A 201 -7.21 1.40 13.74
CA HIS A 201 -7.09 2.44 12.73
C HIS A 201 -6.14 2.06 11.58
N PHE A 202 -5.21 1.15 11.83
CA PHE A 202 -4.26 0.64 10.85
C PHE A 202 -4.96 -0.13 9.71
N ALA A 203 -4.65 0.24 8.47
CA ALA A 203 -5.15 -0.42 7.27
C ALA A 203 -4.01 -0.69 6.27
N LEU A 204 -4.18 -1.74 5.48
CA LEU A 204 -3.35 -1.95 4.28
C LEU A 204 -3.95 -1.15 3.11
N VAL A 205 -3.08 -0.69 2.23
CA VAL A 205 -3.45 -0.24 0.88
C VAL A 205 -2.75 -1.17 -0.10
N VAL A 206 -3.52 -1.85 -0.93
CA VAL A 206 -3.01 -2.82 -1.89
C VAL A 206 -3.33 -2.31 -3.28
N ILE A 207 -2.33 -2.22 -4.15
CA ILE A 207 -2.50 -1.79 -5.54
C ILE A 207 -2.29 -2.99 -6.45
N ASP A 208 -3.27 -3.25 -7.31
CA ASP A 208 -3.21 -4.24 -8.39
C ASP A 208 -2.84 -3.56 -9.71
N PRO A 209 -1.59 -3.69 -10.19
CA PRO A 209 -1.11 -2.98 -11.38
C PRO A 209 -1.79 -3.47 -12.67
N THR A 210 -2.14 -2.51 -13.52
CA THR A 210 -2.69 -2.75 -14.85
C THR A 210 -1.81 -2.19 -15.97
N ASP A 211 -1.03 -1.15 -15.68
CA ASP A 211 -0.11 -0.51 -16.62
C ASP A 211 1.10 0.06 -15.86
N VAL A 212 2.30 -0.09 -16.41
CA VAL A 212 3.55 0.42 -15.84
C VAL A 212 4.36 1.12 -16.92
N ASP A 213 4.65 2.41 -16.72
CA ASP A 213 5.56 3.19 -17.55
C ASP A 213 6.91 3.31 -16.82
N TYR A 214 7.94 2.71 -17.41
CA TYR A 214 9.27 2.54 -16.85
C TYR A 214 10.29 3.35 -17.65
N VAL A 215 10.97 4.29 -17.00
CA VAL A 215 11.97 5.19 -17.60
C VAL A 215 13.33 4.94 -16.97
N GLU A 216 14.34 4.73 -17.81
CA GLU A 216 15.75 4.54 -17.44
C GLU A 216 16.56 5.76 -17.90
N LEU A 217 17.09 6.54 -16.96
CA LEU A 217 17.92 7.73 -17.25
C LEU A 217 19.42 7.49 -17.04
N GLY A 218 19.82 6.28 -16.64
CA GLY A 218 21.21 5.87 -16.55
C GLY A 218 21.89 5.66 -17.92
N PRO A 219 21.31 4.86 -18.83
CA PRO A 219 21.87 4.62 -20.17
C PRO A 219 21.79 5.85 -21.09
N LEU A 220 22.72 5.95 -22.05
CA LEU A 220 22.71 6.96 -23.12
C LEU A 220 22.73 6.26 -24.50
N PRO A 221 21.71 6.46 -25.37
CA PRO A 221 20.49 7.21 -25.12
C PRO A 221 19.62 6.57 -24.02
N ASN A 222 18.81 7.41 -23.37
CA ASN A 222 17.85 6.98 -22.35
C ASN A 222 16.91 5.90 -22.91
N ARG A 223 16.23 5.16 -22.02
CA ARG A 223 15.25 4.13 -22.42
C ARG A 223 13.92 4.35 -21.73
N ARG A 224 12.85 3.92 -22.40
CA ARG A 224 11.51 3.89 -21.83
C ARG A 224 10.79 2.64 -22.32
N THR A 225 10.15 1.93 -21.41
CA THR A 225 9.30 0.77 -21.73
C THR A 225 7.95 0.96 -21.07
N ARG A 226 6.87 0.71 -21.81
CA ARG A 226 5.54 0.54 -21.24
C ARG A 226 5.23 -0.95 -21.11
N PHE A 227 4.60 -1.32 -20.00
CA PHE A 227 4.03 -2.63 -19.74
C PHE A 227 2.53 -2.48 -19.50
N TRP A 228 1.72 -3.40 -20.03
CA TRP A 228 0.28 -3.43 -19.74
C TRP A 228 -0.20 -4.86 -19.59
N ARG A 229 -1.17 -5.05 -18.69
CA ARG A 229 -1.77 -6.34 -18.38
C ARG A 229 -3.07 -6.52 -19.15
N ASN A 230 -3.22 -7.66 -19.81
CA ASN A 230 -4.48 -8.04 -20.45
C ASN A 230 -5.47 -8.67 -19.46
N GLU A 231 -6.70 -8.92 -19.90
CA GLU A 231 -7.77 -9.54 -19.09
C GLU A 231 -7.45 -10.97 -18.62
N LYS A 232 -6.48 -11.65 -19.25
CA LYS A 232 -6.00 -12.98 -18.84
C LYS A 232 -4.90 -12.91 -17.78
N GLY A 233 -4.50 -11.70 -17.38
CA GLY A 233 -3.45 -11.50 -16.38
C GLY A 233 -2.03 -11.57 -16.94
N SER A 234 -1.84 -11.66 -18.26
CA SER A 234 -0.51 -11.68 -18.88
C SER A 234 -0.06 -10.27 -19.22
N TRP A 235 1.25 -10.03 -19.11
CA TRP A 235 1.86 -8.75 -19.44
C TRP A 235 2.39 -8.72 -20.87
N SER A 236 2.19 -7.58 -21.52
CA SER A 236 2.85 -7.22 -22.78
C SER A 236 3.72 -5.99 -22.54
N GLU A 237 4.70 -5.76 -23.41
CA GLU A 237 5.61 -4.63 -23.31
C GLU A 237 5.93 -4.03 -24.67
N GLU A 238 6.26 -2.73 -24.68
CA GLU A 238 6.71 -2.00 -25.86
C GLU A 238 7.76 -0.96 -25.47
N ALA A 239 8.84 -0.87 -26.26
CA ALA A 239 9.81 0.20 -26.12
C ALA A 239 9.21 1.51 -26.66
N LEU A 240 9.38 2.60 -25.92
CA LEU A 240 8.88 3.93 -26.24
C LEU A 240 10.04 4.92 -26.38
N VAL A 241 9.77 6.05 -27.03
CA VAL A 241 10.68 7.19 -27.02
C VAL A 241 10.76 7.74 -25.58
N PRO A 242 11.96 7.89 -25.00
CA PRO A 242 12.15 8.42 -23.65
C PRO A 242 11.58 9.82 -23.45
#